data_AF-K2A9D6-F1
#
_entry.id   AF-K2A9D6-F1
#
_cell.length_a   1.000
_cell.length_b   1.000
_cell.length_c   1.000
_cell.angle_alpha   90.00
_cell.angle_beta   90.00
_cell.angle_gamma   90.00
#
_symmetry.space_group_name_H-M   'P 1'
#
loop_
_entity.id
_entity.type
_entity.pdbx_description
1 polymer ?
#
loop_
_entity_poly.entity_id
_entity_poly.type
_entity_poly.pdbx_seq_one_letter_code
_entity_poly.pdbx_strand_id
1 'polypeptide(L)'
;MKKISKKGSKLLIVAKKKVEKKSLKKTKAKIQVAKKAKAKTKSAVKKNYRIVLQKKTKKVIKRTKKQDRNSLITFGNVGAEYGKILLLLIGIILVSSVLIVQSMTKEEKIEPAPKVAGIENTRNVVREKEINDLVQGYPIEKMTRYIAKQDPKVAAFLIAIAKKESAWGERKPVLNGEDCYNYWGFRLKSDRMGSGGHTCFDSPEEAVEIVGARLNRLVNDEKIDTPKEMVIWKCGYSCNGPEAAGSEKWIKDVDYYYKKLIN
;
A
#
# COMPACT_ATOMS: atom_id res chain seq x y z
N MET A 1 59.86 44.16 20.09
CA MET A 1 59.02 43.11 20.72
C MET A 1 57.81 43.74 21.41
N LYS A 2 56.59 43.63 20.85
CA LYS A 2 55.34 44.14 21.48
C LYS A 2 54.56 42.96 22.08
N LYS A 3 54.55 42.84 23.41
CA LYS A 3 53.70 41.89 24.16
C LYS A 3 52.25 42.37 24.09
N ILE A 4 51.46 41.78 23.18
CA ILE A 4 50.02 42.00 23.12
C ILE A 4 49.35 41.28 24.30
N SER A 5 48.57 42.04 25.06
CA SER A 5 47.93 41.68 26.34
C SER A 5 47.00 40.46 26.23
N LYS A 6 47.38 39.35 26.88
CA LYS A 6 46.57 38.11 27.05
C LYS A 6 45.20 38.34 27.71
N LYS A 7 44.95 39.52 28.31
CA LYS A 7 43.70 39.83 29.04
C LYS A 7 42.52 40.15 28.10
N GLY A 8 42.77 40.74 26.93
CA GLY A 8 41.72 41.10 25.96
C GLY A 8 41.09 39.90 25.24
N SER A 9 41.88 38.86 24.97
CA SER A 9 41.42 37.63 24.28
C SER A 9 40.40 36.83 25.12
N LYS A 10 40.61 36.76 26.44
CA LYS A 10 39.74 35.97 27.34
C LYS A 10 38.33 36.57 27.47
N LEU A 11 38.22 37.90 27.45
CA LEU A 11 36.93 38.63 27.50
C LEU A 11 36.10 38.43 26.23
N LEU A 12 36.73 38.43 25.05
CA LEU A 12 36.06 38.19 23.77
C LEU A 12 35.47 36.78 23.65
N ILE A 13 36.15 35.76 24.21
CA ILE A 13 35.68 34.37 24.21
C ILE A 13 34.44 34.19 25.11
N VAL A 14 34.43 34.84 26.28
CA VAL A 14 33.29 34.78 27.22
C VAL A 14 32.06 35.47 26.64
N ALA A 15 32.24 36.61 25.95
CA ALA A 15 31.15 37.31 25.28
C ALA A 15 30.52 36.46 24.15
N LYS A 16 31.33 35.83 23.29
CA LYS A 16 30.85 34.95 22.20
C LYS A 16 30.04 33.76 22.74
N LYS A 17 30.52 33.05 23.77
CA LYS A 17 29.79 31.93 24.38
C LYS A 17 28.44 32.33 24.99
N LYS A 18 28.31 33.57 25.49
CA LYS A 18 27.05 34.07 26.08
C LYS A 18 26.00 34.41 25.01
N VAL A 19 26.43 34.91 23.85
CA VAL A 19 25.56 35.16 22.69
C VAL A 19 25.07 33.84 22.08
N GLU A 20 25.95 32.85 21.93
CA GLU A 20 25.62 31.53 21.37
C GLU A 20 24.65 30.73 22.26
N LYS A 21 24.83 30.77 23.59
CA LYS A 21 23.85 30.17 24.52
C LYS A 21 22.47 30.82 24.46
N LYS A 22 22.39 32.15 24.24
CA LYS A 22 21.11 32.86 24.08
C LYS A 22 20.43 32.48 22.77
N SER A 23 21.17 32.32 21.66
CA SER A 23 20.58 31.91 20.38
C SER A 23 20.01 30.49 20.44
N LEU A 24 20.75 29.53 21.01
CA LEU A 24 20.29 28.14 21.19
C LEU A 24 19.02 28.03 22.05
N LYS A 25 18.91 28.84 23.12
CA LYS A 25 17.72 28.85 23.98
C LYS A 25 16.49 29.38 23.24
N LYS A 26 16.66 30.39 22.39
CA LYS A 26 15.58 30.95 21.54
C LYS A 26 15.11 29.94 20.48
N THR A 27 16.04 29.19 19.88
CA THR A 27 15.72 28.13 18.90
C THR A 27 14.96 26.96 19.53
N LYS A 28 15.40 26.48 20.71
CA LYS A 28 14.70 25.40 21.43
C LYS A 28 13.26 25.77 21.81
N ALA A 29 13.02 27.01 22.24
CA ALA A 29 11.68 27.50 22.56
C ALA A 29 10.75 27.49 21.32
N LYS A 30 11.25 27.93 20.15
CA LYS A 30 10.46 27.90 18.90
C LYS A 30 10.09 26.49 18.46
N ILE A 31 11.00 25.53 18.57
CA ILE A 31 10.74 24.12 18.23
C ILE A 31 9.65 23.52 19.13
N GLN A 32 9.64 23.86 20.43
CA GLN A 32 8.66 23.33 21.37
C GLN A 32 7.23 23.88 21.11
N VAL A 33 7.12 25.16 20.73
CA VAL A 33 5.83 25.76 20.34
C VAL A 33 5.29 25.12 19.06
N ALA A 34 6.15 24.88 18.05
CA ALA A 34 5.75 24.23 16.81
C ALA A 34 5.28 22.77 17.01
N LYS A 35 5.94 22.02 17.91
CA LYS A 35 5.51 20.64 18.27
C LYS A 35 4.13 20.63 18.94
N LYS A 36 3.85 21.57 19.85
CA LYS A 36 2.54 21.69 20.52
C LYS A 36 1.42 22.08 19.53
N ALA A 37 1.71 22.94 18.55
CA ALA A 37 0.76 23.29 17.50
C ALA A 37 0.40 22.09 16.61
N LYS A 38 1.40 21.32 16.14
CA LYS A 38 1.19 20.10 15.32
C LYS A 38 0.37 19.03 16.04
N ALA A 39 0.56 18.85 17.35
CA ALA A 39 -0.21 17.90 18.14
C ALA A 39 -1.70 18.28 18.25
N LYS A 40 -2.02 19.56 18.41
CA LYS A 40 -3.41 20.06 18.45
C LYS A 40 -4.13 19.84 17.11
N THR A 41 -3.46 20.09 15.98
CA THR A 41 -4.06 19.89 14.65
C THR A 41 -4.36 18.42 14.37
N LYS A 42 -3.44 17.50 14.71
CA LYS A 42 -3.68 16.04 14.57
C LYS A 42 -4.88 15.55 15.40
N SER A 43 -5.06 16.08 16.61
CA SER A 43 -6.19 15.74 17.47
C SER A 43 -7.53 16.22 16.90
N ALA A 44 -7.57 17.40 16.27
CA ALA A 44 -8.79 17.94 15.66
C ALA A 44 -9.22 17.15 14.41
N VAL A 45 -8.28 16.75 13.55
CA VAL A 45 -8.54 15.94 12.35
C VAL A 45 -9.10 14.56 12.70
N LYS A 46 -8.55 13.90 13.74
CA LYS A 46 -9.03 12.59 14.21
C LYS A 46 -10.46 12.64 14.75
N LYS A 47 -10.88 13.77 15.35
CA LYS A 47 -12.25 13.96 15.86
C LYS A 47 -13.27 14.09 14.72
N ASN A 48 -12.94 14.83 13.66
CA ASN A 48 -13.83 15.01 12.51
C ASN A 48 -14.05 13.73 11.70
N TYR A 49 -13.01 12.90 11.53
CA TYR A 49 -13.14 11.62 10.82
C TYR A 49 -14.12 10.64 11.50
N ARG A 50 -14.11 10.57 12.85
CA ARG A 50 -15.05 9.73 13.61
C ARG A 50 -16.51 10.15 13.43
N ILE A 51 -16.79 11.46 13.35
CA ILE A 51 -18.15 11.99 13.17
C ILE A 51 -18.72 11.62 11.79
N VAL A 52 -17.88 11.63 10.75
CA VAL A 52 -18.31 11.28 9.37
C VAL A 52 -18.63 9.79 9.24
N LEU A 53 -17.81 8.91 9.85
CA LEU A 53 -18.04 7.46 9.86
C LEU A 53 -19.37 7.09 10.54
N GLN A 54 -19.68 7.68 11.70
CA GLN A 54 -20.92 7.41 12.42
C GLN A 54 -22.18 7.86 11.65
N LYS A 55 -22.08 8.91 10.82
CA LYS A 55 -23.20 9.35 9.97
C LYS A 55 -23.47 8.39 8.80
N LYS A 56 -22.43 7.79 8.22
CA LYS A 56 -22.57 6.82 7.12
C LYS A 56 -23.21 5.51 7.58
N THR A 57 -22.80 4.97 8.73
CA THR A 57 -23.36 3.71 9.26
C THR A 57 -24.85 3.83 9.61
N LYS A 58 -25.28 4.95 10.20
CA LYS A 58 -26.72 5.21 10.49
C LYS A 58 -27.59 5.27 9.22
N LYS A 59 -27.05 5.72 8.08
CA LYS A 59 -27.79 5.80 6.81
C LYS A 59 -27.97 4.43 6.14
N VAL A 60 -27.00 3.53 6.29
CA VAL A 60 -27.07 2.15 5.77
C VAL A 60 -28.10 1.35 6.55
N ILE A 61 -28.08 1.39 7.89
CA ILE A 61 -29.02 0.65 8.76
C ILE A 61 -30.48 1.07 8.51
N LYS A 62 -30.74 2.36 8.23
CA LYS A 62 -32.08 2.84 7.88
C LYS A 62 -32.60 2.32 6.54
N ARG A 63 -31.72 1.98 5.59
CA ARG A 63 -32.12 1.45 4.28
C ARG A 63 -32.48 -0.04 4.36
N THR A 64 -31.72 -0.83 5.12
CA THR A 64 -32.01 -2.26 5.33
C THR A 64 -33.34 -2.47 6.07
N LYS A 65 -33.65 -1.67 7.10
CA LYS A 65 -34.94 -1.78 7.82
C LYS A 65 -36.20 -1.44 7.00
N LYS A 66 -36.07 -0.76 5.85
CA LYS A 66 -37.22 -0.41 5.00
C LYS A 66 -37.56 -1.53 4.00
N GLN A 67 -36.64 -2.46 3.74
CA GLN A 67 -36.81 -3.50 2.73
C GLN A 67 -37.43 -4.80 3.30
N ASP A 68 -37.30 -5.07 4.60
CA ASP A 68 -37.84 -6.29 5.24
C ASP A 68 -39.33 -6.26 5.62
N ARG A 69 -40.05 -5.15 5.38
CA ARG A 69 -41.49 -5.07 5.74
C ARG A 69 -42.45 -5.60 4.67
N ASN A 70 -41.97 -5.99 3.48
CA ASN A 70 -42.84 -6.31 2.34
C ASN A 70 -42.82 -7.77 1.88
N SER A 71 -42.25 -8.70 2.64
CA SER A 71 -42.35 -10.13 2.35
C SER A 71 -42.82 -10.92 3.57
N LEU A 72 -44.04 -10.64 4.02
CA LEU A 72 -44.76 -11.58 4.89
C LEU A 72 -45.42 -12.61 3.96
N ILE A 73 -44.83 -13.81 3.89
CA ILE A 73 -45.45 -14.96 3.22
C ILE A 73 -46.72 -15.28 4.01
N THR A 74 -47.88 -14.86 3.51
CA THR A 74 -49.17 -15.22 4.08
C THR A 74 -49.47 -16.66 3.70
N PHE A 75 -49.21 -17.59 4.61
CA PHE A 75 -49.74 -18.94 4.51
C PHE A 75 -51.25 -18.84 4.68
N GLY A 76 -51.99 -19.17 3.62
CA GLY A 76 -53.45 -19.26 3.65
C GLY A 76 -53.94 -20.24 4.72
N ASN A 77 -55.23 -20.25 4.98
CA ASN A 77 -55.86 -21.03 6.05
C ASN A 77 -55.72 -22.55 5.78
N VAL A 78 -54.59 -23.14 6.19
CA VAL A 78 -54.32 -24.58 6.06
C VAL A 78 -55.14 -25.30 7.12
N GLY A 79 -56.09 -26.14 6.70
CA GLY A 79 -56.89 -26.96 7.61
C GLY A 79 -55.99 -27.83 8.51
N ALA A 80 -56.39 -28.02 9.76
CA ALA A 80 -55.60 -28.68 10.82
C ALA A 80 -55.07 -30.08 10.42
N GLU A 81 -55.77 -30.77 9.53
CA GLU A 81 -55.39 -32.05 8.93
C GLU A 81 -54.10 -31.95 8.08
N TYR A 82 -54.00 -30.94 7.22
CA TYR A 82 -52.84 -30.73 6.33
C TYR A 82 -51.63 -30.15 7.05
N GLY A 83 -51.83 -29.49 8.20
CA GLY A 83 -50.75 -28.95 9.03
C GLY A 83 -49.82 -30.05 9.57
N LYS A 84 -50.38 -31.21 9.95
CA LYS A 84 -49.58 -32.35 10.43
C LYS A 84 -48.71 -32.94 9.31
N ILE A 85 -49.28 -33.08 8.11
CA ILE A 85 -48.57 -33.61 6.93
C ILE A 85 -47.44 -32.64 6.51
N LEU A 86 -47.71 -31.34 6.49
CA LEU A 86 -46.71 -30.32 6.13
C LEU A 86 -45.53 -30.29 7.13
N LEU A 87 -45.81 -30.40 8.43
CA LEU A 87 -44.77 -30.47 9.46
C LEU A 87 -43.87 -31.70 9.31
N LEU A 88 -44.44 -32.85 8.94
CA LEU A 88 -43.66 -34.06 8.66
C LEU A 88 -42.75 -33.89 7.44
N LEU A 89 -43.25 -33.29 6.36
CA LEU A 89 -42.45 -33.02 5.16
C LEU A 89 -41.30 -32.04 5.44
N ILE A 90 -41.56 -30.95 6.18
CA ILE A 90 -40.53 -30.00 6.60
C ILE A 90 -39.48 -30.68 7.48
N GLY A 91 -39.91 -31.57 8.39
CA GLY A 91 -39.00 -32.36 9.23
C GLY A 91 -38.06 -33.24 8.41
N ILE A 92 -38.57 -33.96 7.40
CA ILE A 92 -37.76 -34.82 6.52
C ILE A 92 -36.75 -33.99 5.71
N ILE A 93 -37.17 -32.83 5.20
CA ILE A 93 -36.29 -31.92 4.46
C ILE A 93 -35.19 -31.37 5.38
N LEU A 94 -35.52 -30.98 6.62
CA LEU A 94 -34.53 -30.51 7.58
C LEU A 94 -33.52 -31.60 7.95
N VAL A 95 -33.98 -32.82 8.26
CA VAL A 95 -33.08 -33.93 8.62
C VAL A 95 -32.16 -34.30 7.46
N SER A 96 -32.68 -34.37 6.23
CA SER A 96 -31.86 -34.65 5.04
C SER A 96 -30.85 -33.53 4.76
N SER A 97 -31.22 -32.26 4.95
CA SER A 97 -30.29 -31.14 4.82
C SER A 97 -29.16 -31.16 5.87
N VAL A 98 -29.46 -31.55 7.11
CA VAL A 98 -28.44 -31.69 8.18
C VAL A 98 -27.44 -32.79 7.85
N LEU A 99 -27.89 -33.92 7.31
CA LEU A 99 -26.99 -35.01 6.89
C LEU A 99 -26.07 -34.60 5.74
N ILE A 100 -26.56 -33.79 4.78
CA ILE A 100 -25.75 -33.24 3.69
C ILE A 100 -24.72 -32.24 4.23
N VAL A 101 -25.10 -31.36 5.16
CA VAL A 101 -24.14 -30.43 5.79
C VAL A 101 -23.09 -31.19 6.59
N GLN A 102 -23.46 -32.26 7.31
CA GLN A 102 -22.52 -33.10 8.03
C GLN A 102 -21.54 -33.84 7.11
N SER A 103 -21.96 -34.25 5.91
CA SER A 103 -21.03 -34.85 4.94
C SER A 103 -20.07 -33.84 4.34
N MET A 104 -20.46 -32.55 4.24
CA MET A 104 -19.57 -31.47 3.80
C MET A 104 -18.64 -30.93 4.91
N THR A 105 -18.99 -31.08 6.19
CA THR A 105 -18.10 -30.71 7.31
C THR A 105 -17.07 -31.80 7.65
N LYS A 106 -17.05 -32.90 6.91
CA LYS A 106 -15.95 -33.85 6.95
C LYS A 106 -14.77 -33.24 6.20
N GLU A 107 -14.17 -32.21 6.81
CA GLU A 107 -12.84 -31.77 6.44
C GLU A 107 -11.91 -32.96 6.70
N GLU A 108 -11.48 -33.59 5.62
CA GLU A 108 -10.21 -34.28 5.63
C GLU A 108 -9.18 -33.25 6.11
N LYS A 109 -8.66 -33.45 7.32
CA LYS A 109 -7.52 -32.68 7.81
C LYS A 109 -6.33 -33.04 6.92
N ILE A 110 -6.24 -32.36 5.78
CA ILE A 110 -5.01 -32.22 5.04
C ILE A 110 -4.12 -31.43 5.98
N GLU A 111 -3.23 -32.13 6.68
CA GLU A 111 -2.13 -31.45 7.36
C GLU A 111 -1.47 -30.55 6.32
N PRO A 112 -1.40 -29.23 6.53
CA PRO A 112 -0.74 -28.36 5.58
C PRO A 112 0.70 -28.85 5.51
N ALA A 113 1.09 -29.38 4.35
CA ALA A 113 2.45 -29.77 4.05
C ALA A 113 3.40 -28.68 4.58
N PRO A 114 4.48 -29.04 5.29
CA PRO A 114 5.35 -28.08 5.93
C PRO A 114 5.80 -27.05 4.89
N LYS A 115 5.37 -25.80 5.06
CA LYS A 115 5.83 -24.69 4.21
C LYS A 115 7.35 -24.68 4.31
N VAL A 116 7.98 -25.00 3.20
CA VAL A 116 9.43 -25.18 3.09
C VAL A 116 10.11 -23.81 3.16
N ALA A 117 10.21 -23.25 4.37
CA ALA A 117 10.80 -21.95 4.63
C ALA A 117 12.22 -21.82 4.04
N GLY A 118 12.95 -22.94 3.91
CA GLY A 118 14.25 -22.98 3.24
C GLY A 118 14.21 -22.78 1.72
N ILE A 119 13.22 -23.35 1.01
CA ILE A 119 13.16 -23.26 -0.46
C ILE A 119 12.68 -21.87 -0.91
N GLU A 120 11.70 -21.29 -0.22
CA GLU A 120 11.22 -19.95 -0.54
C GLU A 120 12.31 -18.90 -0.30
N ASN A 121 13.06 -19.02 0.79
CA ASN A 121 14.22 -18.18 1.06
C ASN A 121 15.28 -18.33 -0.05
N THR A 122 15.59 -19.56 -0.47
CA THR A 122 16.56 -19.80 -1.56
C THR A 122 16.12 -19.15 -2.88
N ARG A 123 14.85 -19.30 -3.28
CA ARG A 123 14.32 -18.67 -4.50
C ARG A 123 14.36 -17.14 -4.42
N ASN A 124 14.05 -16.57 -3.27
CA ASN A 124 14.09 -15.11 -3.08
C ASN A 124 15.54 -14.60 -3.11
N VAL A 125 16.51 -15.33 -2.57
CA VAL A 125 17.94 -14.97 -2.63
C VAL A 125 18.45 -14.99 -4.07
N VAL A 126 18.11 -16.02 -4.86
CA VAL A 126 18.50 -16.09 -6.28
C VAL A 126 17.91 -14.91 -7.05
N ARG A 127 16.61 -14.65 -6.88
CA ARG A 127 15.92 -13.54 -7.54
C ARG A 127 16.47 -12.18 -7.09
N GLU A 128 16.78 -12.02 -5.82
CA GLU A 128 17.40 -10.79 -5.30
C GLU A 128 18.73 -10.53 -5.98
N LYS A 129 19.55 -11.58 -6.17
CA LYS A 129 20.82 -11.46 -6.90
C LYS A 129 20.60 -11.06 -8.36
N GLU A 130 19.70 -11.71 -9.07
CA GLU A 130 19.38 -11.38 -10.48
C GLU A 130 18.89 -9.94 -10.63
N ILE A 131 18.02 -9.49 -9.72
CA ILE A 131 17.53 -8.12 -9.69
C ILE A 131 18.68 -7.15 -9.38
N ASN A 132 19.52 -7.45 -8.38
CA ASN A 132 20.67 -6.62 -8.02
C ASN A 132 21.64 -6.47 -9.19
N ASP A 133 21.97 -7.56 -9.88
CA ASP A 133 22.87 -7.56 -11.05
C ASP A 133 22.32 -6.64 -12.16
N LEU A 134 20.99 -6.53 -12.29
CA LEU A 134 20.34 -5.65 -13.28
C LEU A 134 20.29 -4.17 -12.89
N VAL A 135 20.17 -3.86 -11.59
CA VAL A 135 19.94 -2.49 -11.09
C VAL A 135 21.09 -1.91 -10.29
N GLN A 136 22.25 -2.55 -10.32
CA GLN A 136 23.44 -2.15 -9.59
C GLN A 136 23.79 -0.67 -9.86
N GLY A 137 24.02 0.09 -8.79
CA GLY A 137 24.38 1.51 -8.84
C GLY A 137 23.17 2.46 -8.96
N TYR A 138 21.95 1.95 -9.09
CA TYR A 138 20.74 2.77 -9.15
C TYR A 138 20.04 2.86 -7.77
N PRO A 139 19.28 3.93 -7.49
CA PRO A 139 18.57 4.08 -6.22
C PRO A 139 17.61 2.94 -5.85
N ILE A 140 17.05 2.21 -6.83
CA ILE A 140 16.21 1.03 -6.60
C ILE A 140 16.95 -0.17 -6.00
N GLU A 141 18.29 -0.20 -6.06
CA GLU A 141 19.10 -1.28 -5.46
C GLU A 141 18.75 -1.48 -3.97
N LYS A 142 18.41 -0.41 -3.26
CA LYS A 142 18.00 -0.46 -1.84
C LYS A 142 16.67 -1.19 -1.59
N MET A 143 15.92 -1.48 -2.65
CA MET A 143 14.59 -2.10 -2.60
C MET A 143 14.60 -3.58 -3.00
N THR A 144 15.69 -4.07 -3.58
CA THR A 144 15.75 -5.39 -4.25
C THR A 144 15.39 -6.54 -3.33
N ARG A 145 15.85 -6.52 -2.08
CA ARG A 145 15.48 -7.50 -1.04
C ARG A 145 13.97 -7.61 -0.78
N TYR A 146 13.23 -6.52 -0.95
CA TYR A 146 11.77 -6.51 -0.76
C TYR A 146 11.05 -6.87 -2.05
N ILE A 147 11.57 -6.41 -3.20
CA ILE A 147 11.04 -6.76 -4.52
C ILE A 147 11.16 -8.27 -4.75
N ALA A 148 12.28 -8.87 -4.35
CA ALA A 148 12.54 -10.29 -4.51
C ALA A 148 11.59 -11.18 -3.71
N LYS A 149 10.94 -10.66 -2.66
CA LYS A 149 9.92 -11.39 -1.89
C LYS A 149 8.54 -11.40 -2.53
N GLN A 150 8.33 -10.56 -3.55
CA GLN A 150 7.05 -10.51 -4.26
C GLN A 150 6.92 -11.73 -5.18
N ASP A 151 5.69 -11.96 -5.65
CA ASP A 151 5.43 -12.89 -6.76
C ASP A 151 6.37 -12.60 -7.94
N PRO A 152 6.91 -13.62 -8.65
CA PRO A 152 7.88 -13.42 -9.72
C PRO A 152 7.44 -12.41 -10.79
N LYS A 153 6.18 -12.47 -11.25
CA LYS A 153 5.65 -11.53 -12.24
C LYS A 153 5.53 -10.13 -11.66
N VAL A 154 5.08 -10.02 -10.41
CA VAL A 154 5.01 -8.74 -9.69
C VAL A 154 6.40 -8.12 -9.53
N ALA A 155 7.41 -8.90 -9.14
CA ALA A 155 8.80 -8.47 -9.02
C ALA A 155 9.35 -7.96 -10.37
N ALA A 156 9.08 -8.70 -11.46
CA ALA A 156 9.48 -8.30 -12.80
C ALA A 156 8.82 -6.97 -13.23
N PHE A 157 7.52 -6.80 -12.98
CA PHE A 157 6.85 -5.53 -13.24
C PHE A 157 7.37 -4.38 -12.39
N LEU A 158 7.67 -4.61 -11.11
CA LEU A 158 8.27 -3.59 -10.24
C LEU A 158 9.59 -3.07 -10.84
N ILE A 159 10.46 -3.95 -11.33
CA ILE A 159 11.72 -3.52 -11.94
C ILE A 159 11.53 -2.86 -13.31
N ALA A 160 10.68 -3.44 -14.16
CA ALA A 160 10.46 -2.95 -15.52
C ALA A 160 9.78 -1.58 -15.54
N ILE A 161 8.73 -1.39 -14.74
CA ILE A 161 8.02 -0.11 -14.63
C ILE A 161 8.94 0.93 -13.98
N ALA A 162 9.72 0.58 -12.96
CA ALA A 162 10.65 1.53 -12.35
C ALA A 162 11.72 2.04 -13.33
N LYS A 163 12.21 1.18 -14.23
CA LYS A 163 13.10 1.60 -15.31
C LYS A 163 12.43 2.64 -16.19
N LYS A 164 11.17 2.38 -16.54
CA LYS A 164 10.42 3.23 -17.46
C LYS A 164 10.05 4.58 -16.87
N GLU A 165 9.59 4.60 -15.62
CA GLU A 165 9.01 5.78 -14.98
C GLU A 165 10.07 6.71 -14.37
N SER A 166 11.20 6.16 -13.91
CA SER A 166 12.19 6.96 -13.19
C SER A 166 13.64 6.63 -13.53
N ALA A 167 13.90 5.76 -14.51
CA ALA A 167 15.20 5.15 -14.72
C ALA A 167 15.76 4.54 -13.42
N TRP A 168 14.97 3.66 -12.79
CA TRP A 168 15.35 2.99 -11.54
C TRP A 168 15.65 3.95 -10.39
N GLY A 169 14.99 5.11 -10.39
CA GLY A 169 15.10 6.12 -9.35
C GLY A 169 16.08 7.25 -9.62
N GLU A 170 16.75 7.32 -10.77
CA GLU A 170 17.54 8.51 -11.14
C GLU A 170 16.68 9.77 -11.20
N ARG A 171 15.45 9.65 -11.73
CA ARG A 171 14.46 10.73 -11.85
C ARG A 171 13.38 10.62 -10.77
N LYS A 172 13.80 10.33 -9.55
CA LYS A 172 12.91 10.20 -8.40
C LYS A 172 12.25 11.51 -7.98
N PRO A 173 11.02 11.46 -7.45
CA PRO A 173 10.44 12.60 -6.77
C PRO A 173 11.17 12.86 -5.44
N VAL A 174 11.20 14.13 -5.04
CA VAL A 174 11.81 14.56 -3.79
C VAL A 174 10.83 15.36 -2.94
N LEU A 175 11.01 15.31 -1.62
CA LEU A 175 10.31 16.13 -0.65
C LEU A 175 11.33 16.75 0.30
N ASN A 176 11.45 18.08 0.30
CA ASN A 176 12.49 18.80 1.04
C ASN A 176 13.93 18.36 0.69
N GLY A 177 14.16 17.95 -0.56
CA GLY A 177 15.46 17.44 -1.01
C GLY A 177 15.73 15.97 -0.66
N GLU A 178 14.82 15.31 0.07
CA GLU A 178 14.94 13.89 0.41
C GLU A 178 14.24 13.01 -0.63
N ASP A 179 14.77 11.80 -0.80
CA ASP A 179 14.22 10.76 -1.67
C ASP A 179 12.84 10.28 -1.16
N CYS A 180 11.85 10.24 -2.05
CA CYS A 180 10.49 9.78 -1.73
C CYS A 180 10.27 8.29 -1.96
N TYR A 181 11.30 7.54 -2.40
CA TYR A 181 11.25 6.10 -2.66
C TYR A 181 10.16 5.68 -3.66
N ASN A 182 9.74 6.59 -4.53
CA ASN A 182 8.69 6.34 -5.51
C ASN A 182 9.28 6.33 -6.92
N TYR A 183 9.54 5.13 -7.43
CA TYR A 183 10.19 4.94 -8.70
C TYR A 183 9.23 4.55 -9.83
N TRP A 184 7.94 4.41 -9.52
CA TRP A 184 6.90 3.90 -10.43
C TRP A 184 5.87 4.97 -10.86
N GLY A 185 6.11 6.22 -10.51
CA GLY A 185 5.16 7.31 -10.78
C GLY A 185 3.86 7.20 -9.96
N PHE A 186 3.86 6.44 -8.86
CA PHE A 186 2.66 6.09 -8.10
C PHE A 186 2.00 7.31 -7.46
N ARG A 187 0.66 7.37 -7.51
CA ARG A 187 -0.13 8.47 -6.96
C ARG A 187 -1.27 7.96 -6.09
N LEU A 188 -1.06 8.08 -4.79
CA LEU A 188 -2.03 7.90 -3.73
C LEU A 188 -2.12 9.21 -2.94
N LYS A 189 -3.34 9.73 -2.77
CA LYS A 189 -3.58 10.93 -1.98
C LYS A 189 -3.10 10.69 -0.54
N SER A 190 -2.07 11.42 -0.12
CA SER A 190 -1.51 11.36 1.23
C SER A 190 -1.09 12.75 1.70
N ASP A 191 -0.82 12.88 3.01
CA ASP A 191 -0.30 14.13 3.58
C ASP A 191 1.15 14.43 3.12
N ARG A 192 1.86 13.43 2.58
CA ARG A 192 3.24 13.55 2.08
C ARG A 192 3.28 13.37 0.57
N MET A 193 3.43 14.48 -0.15
CA MET A 193 3.53 14.49 -1.60
C MET A 193 4.91 15.02 -2.01
N GLY A 194 5.63 14.25 -2.82
CA GLY A 194 6.87 14.68 -3.45
C GLY A 194 6.61 15.58 -4.66
N SER A 195 7.68 16.00 -5.33
CA SER A 195 7.61 16.73 -6.59
C SER A 195 6.73 16.02 -7.63
N GLY A 196 6.04 16.79 -8.48
CA GLY A 196 5.16 16.23 -9.53
C GLY A 196 3.88 15.57 -9.01
N GLY A 197 3.54 15.76 -7.73
CA GLY A 197 2.35 15.16 -7.11
C GLY A 197 2.45 13.66 -6.93
N HIS A 198 3.65 13.11 -6.83
CA HIS A 198 3.90 11.70 -6.53
C HIS A 198 3.81 11.43 -5.03
N THR A 199 3.33 10.26 -4.65
CA THR A 199 3.33 9.84 -3.24
C THR A 199 4.76 9.75 -2.73
N CYS A 200 4.99 10.23 -1.51
CA CYS A 200 6.28 10.15 -0.84
C CYS A 200 6.19 9.12 0.29
N PHE A 201 6.83 7.97 0.10
CA PHE A 201 6.85 6.89 1.08
C PHE A 201 7.88 7.17 2.18
N ASP A 202 7.65 6.65 3.38
CA ASP A 202 8.56 6.82 4.50
C ASP A 202 9.77 5.87 4.42
N SER A 203 9.67 4.75 3.69
CA SER A 203 10.76 3.79 3.53
C SER A 203 10.75 3.03 2.19
N PRO A 204 11.90 2.42 1.79
CA PRO A 204 11.96 1.52 0.64
C PRO A 204 11.03 0.30 0.75
N GLU A 205 10.85 -0.23 1.97
CA GLU A 205 9.97 -1.39 2.24
C GLU A 205 8.51 -1.03 2.01
N GLU A 206 8.04 0.06 2.63
CA GLU A 206 6.68 0.55 2.48
C GLU A 206 6.34 0.83 1.00
N ALA A 207 7.27 1.44 0.27
CA ALA A 207 7.09 1.72 -1.15
C ALA A 207 6.83 0.43 -1.95
N VAL A 208 7.66 -0.59 -1.74
CA VAL A 208 7.52 -1.89 -2.41
C VAL A 208 6.25 -2.61 -1.97
N GLU A 209 5.89 -2.58 -0.70
CA GLU A 209 4.66 -3.20 -0.19
C GLU A 209 3.41 -2.56 -0.82
N ILE A 210 3.33 -1.24 -0.85
CA ILE A 210 2.14 -0.54 -1.37
C ILE A 210 2.01 -0.69 -2.89
N VAL A 211 3.11 -0.46 -3.62
CA VAL A 211 3.13 -0.56 -5.09
C VAL A 211 2.98 -2.03 -5.51
N GLY A 212 3.71 -2.93 -4.86
CA GLY A 212 3.62 -4.37 -5.04
C GLY A 212 2.21 -4.88 -4.80
N ALA A 213 1.51 -4.43 -3.75
CA ALA A 213 0.12 -4.81 -3.50
C ALA A 213 -0.86 -4.30 -4.58
N ARG A 214 -0.58 -3.18 -5.25
CA ARG A 214 -1.38 -2.77 -6.42
C ARG A 214 -1.10 -3.67 -7.62
N LEU A 215 0.18 -3.90 -7.94
CA LEU A 215 0.56 -4.77 -9.07
C LEU A 215 0.10 -6.21 -8.85
N ASN A 216 0.18 -6.73 -7.63
CA ASN A 216 -0.31 -8.06 -7.27
C ASN A 216 -1.79 -8.21 -7.56
N ARG A 217 -2.61 -7.19 -7.27
CA ARG A 217 -4.04 -7.23 -7.64
C ARG A 217 -4.24 -7.25 -9.14
N LEU A 218 -3.49 -6.42 -9.88
CA LEU A 218 -3.56 -6.41 -11.35
C LEU A 218 -3.18 -7.78 -11.93
N VAL A 219 -2.05 -8.34 -11.51
CA VAL A 219 -1.52 -9.61 -12.01
C VAL A 219 -2.37 -10.79 -11.57
N ASN A 220 -2.62 -10.94 -10.26
CA ASN A 220 -3.18 -12.16 -9.69
C ASN A 220 -4.71 -12.15 -9.59
N ASP A 221 -5.33 -11.00 -9.35
CA ASP A 221 -6.79 -10.92 -9.20
C ASP A 221 -7.45 -10.58 -10.55
N GLU A 222 -6.89 -9.59 -11.27
CA GLU A 222 -7.45 -9.09 -12.52
C GLU A 222 -6.87 -9.77 -13.78
N LYS A 223 -5.87 -10.64 -13.61
CA LYS A 223 -5.20 -11.39 -14.70
C LYS A 223 -4.56 -10.50 -15.77
N ILE A 224 -4.13 -9.32 -15.38
CA ILE A 224 -3.36 -8.37 -16.19
C ILE A 224 -1.89 -8.67 -15.95
N ASP A 225 -1.35 -9.65 -16.67
CA ASP A 225 -0.03 -10.22 -16.38
C ASP A 225 0.96 -10.17 -17.56
N THR A 226 0.59 -9.49 -18.65
CA THR A 226 1.49 -9.14 -19.75
C THR A 226 1.83 -7.63 -19.77
N PRO A 227 3.02 -7.23 -20.25
CA PRO A 227 3.36 -5.81 -20.43
C PRO A 227 2.37 -5.02 -21.30
N LYS A 228 1.75 -5.69 -22.28
CA LYS A 228 0.73 -5.08 -23.16
C LYS A 228 -0.53 -4.71 -22.37
N GLU A 229 -1.00 -5.59 -21.49
CA GLU A 229 -2.17 -5.34 -20.65
C GLU A 229 -1.84 -4.40 -19.49
N MET A 230 -0.62 -4.49 -18.95
CA MET A 230 -0.12 -3.65 -17.87
C MET A 230 0.01 -2.16 -18.25
N VAL A 231 -0.22 -1.80 -19.51
CA VAL A 231 -0.30 -0.40 -19.96
C VAL A 231 -1.31 0.43 -19.15
N ILE A 232 -2.28 -0.21 -18.51
CA ILE A 232 -3.20 0.43 -17.57
C ILE A 232 -2.48 1.15 -16.42
N TRP A 233 -1.24 0.78 -16.09
CA TRP A 233 -0.43 1.50 -15.11
C TRP A 233 -0.16 2.94 -15.57
N LYS A 234 0.06 3.14 -16.87
CA LYS A 234 0.37 4.44 -17.50
C LYS A 234 -0.88 5.30 -17.71
N CYS A 235 -1.95 4.71 -18.22
CA CYS A 235 -3.11 5.46 -18.75
C CYS A 235 -4.45 5.11 -18.08
N GLY A 236 -4.46 4.22 -17.08
CA GLY A 236 -5.70 3.70 -16.49
C GLY A 236 -6.43 2.73 -17.42
N TYR A 237 -7.62 2.27 -16.99
CA TYR A 237 -8.39 1.23 -17.72
C TYR A 237 -8.94 1.70 -19.06
N SER A 238 -9.24 2.99 -19.22
CA SER A 238 -9.84 3.50 -20.45
C SER A 238 -8.83 3.71 -21.58
N CYS A 239 -7.57 4.02 -21.27
CA CYS A 239 -6.43 4.22 -22.20
C CYS A 239 -6.75 4.78 -23.61
N ASN A 240 -7.71 5.70 -23.72
CA ASN A 240 -8.19 6.24 -24.99
C ASN A 240 -8.01 7.77 -25.08
N GLY A 241 -7.55 8.42 -24.00
CA GLY A 241 -7.32 9.86 -23.95
C GLY A 241 -5.86 10.25 -24.22
N PRO A 242 -5.53 11.54 -24.02
CA PRO A 242 -4.16 12.07 -24.19
C PRO A 242 -3.10 11.30 -23.40
N GLU A 243 -3.47 10.69 -22.27
CA GLU A 243 -2.61 9.85 -21.43
C GLU A 243 -2.07 8.60 -22.13
N ALA A 244 -2.77 8.12 -23.16
CA ALA A 244 -2.37 6.98 -23.99
C ALA A 244 -1.24 7.32 -24.96
N ALA A 245 -0.91 8.61 -25.14
CA ALA A 245 0.20 9.02 -25.98
C ALA A 245 1.51 8.34 -25.52
N GLY A 246 2.17 7.66 -26.47
CA GLY A 246 3.41 6.92 -26.22
C GLY A 246 3.23 5.56 -25.50
N SER A 247 2.00 5.04 -25.41
CA SER A 247 1.72 3.72 -24.80
C SER A 247 2.48 2.58 -25.50
N GLU A 248 2.60 2.57 -26.82
CA GLU A 248 3.36 1.53 -27.53
C GLU A 248 4.83 1.50 -27.13
N LYS A 249 5.46 2.68 -27.05
CA LYS A 249 6.85 2.80 -26.58
C LYS A 249 6.96 2.34 -25.13
N TRP A 250 6.02 2.74 -24.29
CA TRP A 250 5.98 2.32 -22.89
C TRP A 250 5.90 0.80 -22.76
N ILE A 251 5.00 0.15 -23.52
CA ILE A 251 4.86 -1.32 -23.54
C ILE A 251 6.16 -1.97 -23.98
N LYS A 252 6.79 -1.51 -25.06
CA LYS A 252 8.08 -2.05 -25.55
C LYS A 252 9.19 -1.92 -24.52
N ASP A 253 9.31 -0.75 -23.90
CA ASP A 253 10.32 -0.49 -22.87
C ASP A 253 10.10 -1.43 -21.65
N VAL A 254 8.86 -1.57 -21.19
CA VAL A 254 8.52 -2.44 -20.04
C VAL A 254 8.71 -3.92 -20.39
N ASP A 255 8.26 -4.36 -21.56
CA ASP A 255 8.40 -5.74 -22.04
C ASP A 255 9.87 -6.19 -22.09
N TYR A 256 10.76 -5.31 -22.56
CA TYR A 256 12.19 -5.60 -22.63
C TYR A 256 12.78 -5.96 -21.24
N TYR A 257 12.48 -5.17 -20.21
CA TYR A 257 13.00 -5.43 -18.86
C TYR A 257 12.23 -6.54 -18.14
N TYR A 258 10.94 -6.68 -18.41
CA TYR A 258 10.12 -7.75 -17.84
C TYR A 258 10.64 -9.13 -18.26
N LYS A 259 10.94 -9.31 -19.56
CA LYS A 259 11.49 -10.56 -20.10
C LYS A 259 12.85 -10.94 -19.54
N LYS A 260 13.66 -9.97 -19.08
CA LYS A 260 14.95 -10.26 -18.43
C LYS A 260 14.83 -11.00 -17.11
N LEU A 261 13.65 -10.99 -16.48
CA LEU A 261 13.40 -11.58 -15.16
C LEU A 261 12.39 -12.74 -15.17
N ILE A 262 11.75 -13.01 -16.31
CA ILE A 262 10.69 -14.02 -16.46
C ILE A 262 11.07 -15.14 -17.43
N ASN A 263 12.16 -14.96 -18.19
CA ASN A 263 12.70 -15.98 -19.09
C ASN A 263 13.38 -17.12 -18.34
#